data_AF-A0A0R2TVA1-F1
#
_entry.id   AF-A0A0R2TVA1-F1
#
_cell.length_a   1.000
_cell.length_b   1.000
_cell.length_c   1.000
_cell.angle_alpha   90.00
_cell.angle_beta   90.00
_cell.angle_gamma   90.00
#
_symmetry.space_group_name_H-M   'P 1'
#
loop_
_entity.id
_entity.type
_entity.pdbx_description
1 polymer ?
#
loop_
_entity_poly.entity_id
_entity_poly.type
_entity_poly.pdbx_seq_one_letter_code
_entity_poly.pdbx_strand_id
1 'polypeptide(L)'
;MSTRGIELLGGNWLKDLGDELYQLRLRILGNDGKARILLRVFLTFISHDEILIISGYCKLRNPGSVNQKFEISRAKLLLKQWKSDSDTMWYST
;
A
#
# COMPACT_ATOMS: atom_id res chain seq x y z
N MET A 1 -2.93 30.21 -5.13
CA MET A 1 -1.94 29.32 -4.48
C MET A 1 -2.05 27.96 -5.13
N SER A 2 -1.00 27.48 -5.80
CA SER A 2 -0.99 26.13 -6.39
C SER A 2 -0.84 25.12 -5.27
N THR A 3 -1.93 24.46 -4.90
CA THR A 3 -1.92 23.31 -3.98
C THR A 3 -1.25 22.15 -4.70
N ARG A 4 0.08 22.19 -4.81
CA ARG A 4 0.84 21.00 -5.20
C ARG A 4 0.50 19.94 -4.17
N GLY A 5 -0.19 18.88 -4.60
CA GLY A 5 -0.59 17.78 -3.74
C GLY A 5 0.61 17.30 -2.92
N ILE A 6 0.36 16.80 -1.70
CA ILE A 6 1.40 16.18 -0.88
C ILE A 6 2.10 15.16 -1.76
N GLU A 7 3.38 15.35 -2.07
CA GLU A 7 4.16 14.44 -2.92
C GLU A 7 4.08 13.02 -2.32
N LEU A 8 3.14 12.22 -2.84
CA LEU A 8 2.86 10.88 -2.32
C LEU A 8 4.03 9.97 -2.64
N LEU A 9 4.40 9.92 -3.92
CA LEU A 9 5.58 9.24 -4.45
C LEU A 9 6.82 10.10 -4.19
N GLY A 10 7.88 9.51 -3.63
CA GLY A 10 9.10 10.22 -3.22
C GLY A 10 9.04 10.84 -1.82
N GLY A 11 7.84 11.04 -1.27
CA GLY A 11 7.63 11.47 0.11
C GLY A 11 7.58 10.34 1.14
N ASN A 12 7.39 10.69 2.42
CA ASN A 12 7.28 9.72 3.53
C ASN A 12 5.93 8.96 3.58
N TRP A 13 5.06 9.15 2.59
CA TRP A 13 3.66 8.70 2.58
C TRP A 13 3.43 7.47 1.70
N LEU A 14 4.05 7.37 0.53
CA LEU A 14 3.95 6.19 -0.34
C LEU A 14 5.34 5.64 -0.60
N LYS A 15 5.61 4.43 -0.11
CA LYS A 15 6.87 3.75 -0.34
C LYS A 15 6.71 2.74 -1.47
N ASP A 16 7.57 2.83 -2.48
CA ASP A 16 7.76 1.78 -3.47
C ASP A 16 8.40 0.54 -2.82
N LEU A 17 7.79 -0.63 -3.06
CA LEU A 17 8.25 -1.94 -2.60
C LEU A 17 8.71 -2.86 -3.75
N GLY A 18 8.76 -2.34 -4.98
CA GLY A 18 9.01 -3.06 -6.22
C GLY A 18 7.80 -3.86 -6.69
N ASP A 19 7.89 -4.37 -7.92
CA ASP A 19 6.87 -5.24 -8.54
C ASP A 19 5.48 -4.58 -8.65
N GLU A 20 5.44 -3.26 -8.85
CA GLU A 20 4.23 -2.42 -8.88
C GLU A 20 3.46 -2.41 -7.54
N LEU A 21 4.09 -2.86 -6.45
CA LEU A 21 3.53 -2.83 -5.11
C LEU A 21 3.98 -1.57 -4.36
N TYR A 22 3.01 -0.85 -3.81
CA TYR A 22 3.26 0.34 -3.01
C TYR A 22 2.71 0.19 -1.60
N GLN A 23 3.39 0.79 -0.63
CA GLN A 23 2.92 0.90 0.75
C GLN A 23 2.55 2.34 1.07
N LEU A 24 1.24 2.60 1.19
CA LEU A 24 0.70 3.84 1.71
C LEU A 24 0.77 3.82 3.24
N ARG A 25 1.36 4.87 3.81
CA ARG A 25 1.61 5.04 5.25
C ARG A 25 0.68 6.10 5.79
N LEU A 26 -0.42 5.65 6.37
CA LEU A 26 -1.41 6.53 6.95
C LEU A 26 -1.00 6.90 8.38
N ARG A 27 -0.82 8.20 8.59
CA ARG A 27 -0.54 8.79 9.90
C ARG A 27 -1.85 9.29 10.49
N ILE A 28 -2.11 8.92 11.73
CA ILE A 28 -3.23 9.45 12.50
C ILE A 28 -2.62 10.35 13.59
N LEU A 29 -3.24 11.51 13.78
CA LEU A 29 -2.89 12.44 14.84
C LEU A 29 -3.35 11.86 16.17
N GLY A 30 -2.43 11.65 17.10
CA GLY A 30 -2.79 11.27 18.47
C GLY A 30 -3.40 12.46 19.23
N ASN A 31 -4.09 12.18 20.32
CA ASN A 31 -4.63 13.21 21.23
C ASN A 31 -3.53 14.09 21.85
N ASP A 32 -2.27 13.64 21.81
CA ASP A 32 -1.07 14.37 22.21
C ASP A 32 -0.54 15.32 21.10
N GLY A 33 -1.27 15.48 20.00
CA GLY A 33 -0.87 16.27 18.84
C GLY A 33 0.26 15.64 18.02
N LYS A 34 0.67 14.40 18.31
CA LYS A 34 1.78 13.73 17.61
C LYS A 34 1.26 12.81 16.52
N ALA A 35 1.80 12.96 15.30
CA ALA A 35 1.47 12.07 14.19
C ALA A 35 2.10 10.69 14.39
N ARG A 36 1.29 9.62 14.37
CA ARG A 36 1.74 8.23 14.48
C ARG A 36 1.30 7.43 13.25
N ILE A 37 2.19 6.63 12.67
CA ILE A 37 1.81 5.73 11.57
C ILE A 37 1.00 4.59 12.17
N LEU A 38 -0.31 4.59 11.93
CA LEU A 38 -1.22 3.58 12.47
C LEU A 38 -1.51 2.49 11.46
N LEU A 39 -1.70 2.87 10.19
CA LEU A 39 -2.16 1.95 9.15
C LEU A 39 -1.18 1.97 7.98
N ARG A 40 -0.84 0.77 7.50
CA ARG A 40 -0.08 0.56 6.28
C ARG A 40 -0.96 -0.18 5.31
N VAL A 41 -1.26 0.44 4.18
CA VAL A 41 -2.08 -0.12 3.11
C VAL A 41 -1.15 -0.47 1.96
N PHE A 42 -1.30 -1.67 1.43
CA PHE A 42 -0.60 -2.15 0.25
C PHE A 42 -1.53 -2.01 -0.96
N LEU A 43 -1.03 -1.39 -2.02
CA LEU A 43 -1.80 -1.08 -3.21
C LEU A 43 -0.95 -1.20 -4.48
N THR A 44 -1.62 -1.33 -5.63
CA THR A 44 -1.05 -1.20 -6.97
C THR A 44 -1.90 -0.24 -7.79
N PHE A 45 -1.28 0.39 -8.78
CA PHE A 45 -1.99 1.20 -9.79
C PHE A 45 -2.20 0.30 -11.02
N ILE A 46 -3.45 0.11 -11.43
CA ILE A 46 -3.78 -0.79 -12.56
C ILE A 46 -3.88 0.01 -13.87
N SER A 47 -4.40 1.24 -13.78
CA SER A 47 -4.65 2.14 -14.90
C SER A 47 -4.38 3.60 -14.49
N HIS A 48 -4.78 4.54 -15.33
CA HIS A 48 -4.68 5.98 -15.05
C HIS A 48 -5.66 6.46 -13.96
N ASP A 49 -6.71 5.68 -13.67
CA ASP A 49 -7.83 6.05 -12.81
C ASP A 49 -8.15 5.03 -11.72
N GLU A 50 -7.52 3.85 -11.73
CA GLU A 50 -7.81 2.77 -10.78
C GLU A 50 -6.65 2.45 -9.83
N ILE A 51 -7.00 2.35 -8.55
CA ILE A 51 -6.12 1.88 -7.48
C ILE A 51 -6.72 0.59 -6.92
N LEU A 52 -5.96 -0.50 -6.98
CA LEU A 52 -6.31 -1.72 -6.28
C LEU A 52 -5.69 -1.75 -4.90
N ILE A 53 -6.53 -1.80 -3.88
CA ILE A 53 -6.12 -2.07 -2.51
C ILE A 53 -5.98 -3.58 -2.32
N ILE A 54 -4.78 -4.02 -2.00
CA ILE A 54 -4.45 -5.45 -1.87
C ILE A 54 -4.69 -5.94 -0.44
N SER A 55 -4.19 -5.18 0.54
CA SER A 55 -4.32 -5.49 1.96
C SER A 55 -3.91 -4.31 2.82
N GLY A 56 -4.14 -4.39 4.13
CA GLY A 56 -3.61 -3.42 5.06
C GLY A 56 -3.48 -3.98 6.47
N TYR A 57 -2.59 -3.39 7.26
CA TYR A 57 -2.38 -3.80 8.65
C TYR A 57 -2.10 -2.62 9.58
N CYS A 58 -2.53 -2.75 10.83
CA CYS A 58 -2.27 -1.76 11.86
C CYS A 58 -0.86 -1.95 12.45
N LYS A 59 0.03 -0.99 12.20
CA LYS A 59 1.42 -1.03 12.70
C LYS A 59 1.49 -0.98 14.23
N LEU A 60 0.59 -0.25 14.91
CA LEU A 60 0.62 -0.21 16.38
C LEU A 60 0.28 -1.54 17.02
N ARG A 61 -0.64 -2.31 16.42
CA ARG A 61 -0.97 -3.65 16.91
C ARG A 61 0.19 -4.62 16.70
N ASN A 62 0.99 -4.40 15.65
CA ASN A 62 2.08 -5.29 15.23
C ASN A 62 3.35 -4.50 14.87
N PRO A 63 4.07 -3.94 15.86
CA PRO A 63 5.15 -2.99 15.60
C PRO A 63 6.45 -3.62 15.06
N GLY A 64 6.57 -4.95 15.11
CA GLY A 64 7.78 -5.69 14.76
C GLY A 64 8.17 -5.62 13.27
N SER A 65 9.48 -5.57 13.02
CA SER A 65 10.07 -5.63 11.67
C SER A 65 9.79 -6.98 10.97
N VAL A 66 9.70 -8.06 11.74
CA VAL A 66 9.31 -9.40 11.24
C VAL A 66 7.89 -9.38 10.68
N ASN A 67 6.92 -8.83 11.42
CA ASN A 67 5.54 -8.71 10.96
C ASN A 67 5.45 -7.83 9.72
N GLN A 68 6.21 -6.73 9.67
CA GLN A 68 6.27 -5.92 8.45
C GLN A 68 6.75 -6.72 7.23
N LYS A 69 7.82 -7.52 7.38
CA LYS A 69 8.35 -8.35 6.27
C LYS A 69 7.30 -9.38 5.84
N PHE A 70 6.66 -10.03 6.80
CA PHE A 70 5.59 -11.00 6.54
C PHE A 70 4.43 -10.37 5.76
N GLU A 71 3.93 -9.22 6.19
CA GLU A 71 2.83 -8.51 5.52
C GLU A 71 3.21 -8.06 4.10
N ILE A 72 4.46 -7.62 3.89
CA ILE A 72 4.96 -7.30 2.54
C ILE A 72 4.98 -8.55 1.66
N SER A 73 5.53 -9.67 2.16
CA SER A 73 5.56 -10.93 1.41
C SER A 73 4.15 -11.42 1.07
N ARG A 74 3.22 -11.33 2.01
CA ARG A 74 1.81 -11.67 1.81
C ARG A 74 1.17 -10.79 0.74
N ALA A 75 1.40 -9.47 0.80
CA ALA A 75 0.87 -8.55 -0.21
C ALA A 75 1.44 -8.82 -1.61
N LYS A 76 2.72 -9.18 -1.74
CA LYS A 76 3.32 -9.58 -3.02
C LYS A 76 2.67 -10.85 -3.59
N LEU A 77 2.40 -11.84 -2.75
CA LEU A 77 1.71 -13.07 -3.17
C LEU A 77 0.28 -12.78 -3.66
N LEU A 78 -0.47 -11.95 -2.93
CA LEU A 78 -1.82 -11.54 -3.31
C LEU A 78 -1.84 -10.76 -4.63
N LEU A 79 -0.88 -9.86 -4.85
CA LEU A 79 -0.74 -9.14 -6.12
C LEU A 79 -0.50 -10.10 -7.28
N LYS A 80 0.41 -11.06 -7.10
CA LYS A 80 0.73 -12.06 -8.12
C LYS A 80 -0.48 -12.93 -8.45
N GLN A 81 -1.24 -13.35 -7.44
CA GLN A 81 -2.46 -14.11 -7.63
C GLN A 81 -3.50 -13.31 -8.42
N TRP A 82 -3.77 -12.07 -8.01
CA TRP A 82 -4.71 -11.21 -8.70
C TRP A 82 -4.33 -10.97 -10.18
N LYS A 83 -3.04 -10.74 -10.47
CA LYS A 83 -2.55 -10.60 -11.85
C LYS A 83 -2.81 -11.86 -12.68
N SER A 84 -2.52 -13.04 -12.12
CA SER A 84 -2.77 -14.32 -12.78
C SER A 84 -4.26 -14.55 -13.08
N ASP A 85 -5.13 -14.20 -12.13
CA ASP A 85 -6.58 -14.35 -12.28
C ASP A 85 -7.13 -13.37 -13.33
N SER A 86 -6.60 -12.15 -13.36
CA SER A 86 -6.99 -11.09 -14.31
C SER A 86 -6.53 -11.39 -15.73
N ASP A 87 -5.30 -11.88 -15.92
CA ASP A 87 -4.80 -12.29 -17.23
C ASP A 87 -5.64 -13.45 -17.80
N THR A 88 -6.07 -14.38 -16.94
CA THR A 88 -6.92 -15.52 -17.34
C THR A 88 -8.32 -15.08 -17.78
N MET A 89 -8.87 -14.02 -17.18
CA MET A 89 -10.15 -13.45 -17.60
C MET A 89 -10.11 -12.88 -19.03
N TRP A 90 -9.00 -12.29 -19.46
CA TRP A 90 -8.89 -11.68 -20.80
C TRP A 90 -8.74 -12.67 -21.95
N TYR A 91 -8.27 -13.90 -21.69
CA TYR A 91 -8.24 -14.97 -22.71
C TYR A 91 -9.53 -15.80 -22.80
N SER A 92 -10.52 -15.52 -21.94
CA SER A 92 -11.78 -16.28 -21.86
C SER A 92 -12.96 -15.60 -22.55
N THR A 93 -12.70 -14.56 -23.36
CA THR A 93 -13.69 -13.79 -24.15
C THR A 93 -13.40 -13.92 -25.63
#